data_AF-D4CPK8-F1
#
_entry.id   AF-D4CPK8-F1
#
_cell.length_a   1.000
_cell.length_b   1.000
_cell.length_c   1.000
_cell.angle_alpha   90.00
_cell.angle_beta   90.00
_cell.angle_gamma   90.00
#
_symmetry.space_group_name_H-M   'P 1'
#
loop_
_entity.id
_entity.type
_entity.pdbx_description
1 polymer ?
#
loop_
_entity_poly.entity_id
_entity_poly.type
_entity_poly.pdbx_seq_one_letter_code
_entity_poly.pdbx_strand_id
1 'polypeptide(L)'
;MYDVLAIRKTEQKKPATEVTTGERNLIMKKTINGRKYDSDTAKAVAEFSNDIGEFTEVIETLHQKRGGEFFLHCMGGPNTIYGEPRGENWRGYGQSIRPMTTAEAEEWEKNRSEAIGNFERF
;
A
#
# COMPACT_ATOMS: atom_id res chain seq x y z
N MET A 1 -42.50 1.73 41.17
CA MET A 1 -41.65 0.53 41.32
C MET A 1 -41.63 -0.10 39.93
N TYR A 2 -40.67 0.18 39.06
CA TYR A 2 -39.24 -0.07 39.18
C TYR A 2 -38.39 1.13 38.73
N ASP A 3 -37.32 1.36 39.48
CA ASP A 3 -36.17 2.19 39.13
C ASP A 3 -35.02 1.25 38.81
N VAL A 4 -34.45 1.34 37.60
CA VAL A 4 -33.24 0.60 37.22
C VAL A 4 -32.47 1.36 36.14
N LEU A 5 -31.54 2.19 36.62
CA LEU A 5 -30.14 2.22 36.18
C LEU A 5 -29.85 2.53 34.71
N ALA A 6 -29.55 3.82 34.47
CA ALA A 6 -28.38 4.32 33.75
C ALA A 6 -27.69 3.34 32.79
N ILE A 7 -28.13 3.32 31.54
CA ILE A 7 -27.37 2.72 30.43
C ILE A 7 -26.25 3.69 30.07
N ARG A 8 -25.08 3.49 30.69
CA ARG A 8 -23.81 4.07 30.24
C ARG A 8 -23.60 3.62 28.80
N LYS A 9 -23.53 4.57 27.87
CA LYS A 9 -23.00 4.33 26.52
C LYS A 9 -21.53 3.94 26.68
N THR A 10 -21.26 2.64 26.68
CA THR A 10 -19.89 2.15 26.46
C THR A 10 -19.53 2.51 25.03
N GLU A 11 -18.70 3.53 24.85
CA GLU A 11 -17.94 3.70 23.62
C GLU A 11 -17.16 2.40 23.41
N GLN A 12 -17.64 1.57 22.50
CA GLN A 12 -16.88 0.43 22.02
C GLN A 12 -15.69 1.00 21.25
N LYS A 13 -14.54 1.07 21.92
CA LYS A 13 -13.25 1.32 21.30
C LYS A 13 -13.03 0.18 20.30
N LYS A 14 -13.21 0.47 19.01
CA LYS A 14 -13.01 -0.48 17.91
C LYS A 14 -11.65 -1.19 18.14
N PRO A 15 -11.60 -2.52 18.23
CA PRO A 15 -10.34 -3.21 18.50
C PRO A 15 -9.37 -2.97 17.35
N ALA A 16 -8.09 -2.86 17.69
CA ALA A 16 -7.01 -2.79 16.71
C ALA A 16 -7.01 -4.09 15.89
N THR A 17 -7.56 -4.01 14.68
CA THR A 17 -7.37 -4.92 13.53
C THR A 17 -7.25 -6.41 13.89
N GLU A 18 -8.40 -7.09 13.97
CA GLU A 18 -8.47 -8.52 13.68
C GLU A 18 -8.11 -8.72 12.21
N VAL A 19 -6.92 -9.28 11.95
CA VAL A 19 -6.49 -9.66 10.62
C VAL A 19 -7.25 -10.93 10.24
N THR A 20 -8.34 -10.78 9.50
CA THR A 20 -9.09 -11.89 8.91
C THR A 20 -8.37 -12.32 7.63
N THR A 21 -8.05 -13.61 7.52
CA THR A 21 -7.44 -14.25 6.36
C THR A 21 -8.14 -13.83 5.05
N GLY A 22 -7.46 -13.03 4.21
CA GLY A 22 -7.90 -12.72 2.84
C GLY A 22 -7.79 -11.25 2.42
N GLU A 23 -7.71 -10.29 3.34
CA GLU A 23 -7.59 -8.88 2.97
C GLU A 23 -6.12 -8.54 2.64
N ARG A 24 -5.83 -8.26 1.37
CA ARG A 24 -4.60 -7.55 0.98
C ARG A 24 -4.55 -6.29 1.83
N ASN A 25 -3.59 -6.18 2.75
CA ASN A 25 -3.39 -4.95 3.51
C ASN A 25 -2.88 -3.87 2.56
N LEU A 26 -3.77 -3.21 1.81
CA LEU A 26 -3.42 -2.18 0.83
C LEU A 26 -2.94 -0.89 1.51
N ILE A 27 -3.10 -0.78 2.83
CA ILE A 27 -2.70 0.38 3.60
C ILE A 27 -1.34 0.11 4.27
N MET A 28 -0.33 0.85 3.83
CA MET A 28 1.03 0.85 4.37
C MET A 28 1.40 2.17 5.06
N LYS A 29 1.94 2.07 6.27
CA LYS A 29 2.43 3.19 7.09
C LYS A 29 3.88 2.92 7.51
N LYS A 30 4.79 3.84 7.20
CA LYS A 30 6.22 3.68 7.54
C LYS A 30 6.86 5.02 7.90
N THR A 31 7.76 4.99 8.86
CA THR A 31 8.63 6.14 9.18
C THR A 31 10.02 5.86 8.65
N ILE A 32 10.52 6.74 7.78
CA ILE A 32 11.87 6.65 7.21
C ILE A 32 12.55 8.00 7.45
N ASN A 33 13.72 7.98 8.13
CA ASN A 33 14.50 9.18 8.46
C ASN A 33 13.66 10.28 9.14
N GLY A 34 12.80 9.88 10.09
CA GLY A 34 11.92 10.80 10.82
C GLY A 34 10.71 11.32 10.03
N ARG A 35 10.56 10.96 8.76
CA ARG A 35 9.41 11.33 7.92
C ARG A 35 8.40 10.19 7.89
N LYS A 36 7.12 10.53 8.11
CA LYS A 36 6.00 9.58 8.02
C LYS A 36 5.50 9.49 6.57
N TYR A 37 5.27 8.27 6.12
CA TYR A 37 4.65 7.90 4.86
C TYR A 37 3.44 7.03 5.16
N ASP A 38 2.28 7.42 4.65
CA ASP A 38 0.98 6.86 5.03
C ASP A 38 0.06 6.88 3.82
N SER A 39 -0.09 5.71 3.17
CA SER A 39 -0.89 5.53 1.95
C SER A 39 -2.40 5.71 2.18
N ASP A 40 -2.87 5.60 3.42
CA ASP A 40 -4.27 5.84 3.81
C ASP A 40 -4.64 7.33 3.67
N THR A 41 -3.69 8.21 3.99
CA THR A 41 -3.91 9.65 4.09
C THR A 41 -3.29 10.47 2.95
N ALA A 42 -2.39 9.85 2.18
CA ALA A 42 -1.79 10.43 1.01
C ALA A 42 -2.70 10.25 -0.21
N LYS A 43 -2.58 11.15 -1.19
CA LYS A 43 -3.33 11.06 -2.43
C LYS A 43 -2.62 10.09 -3.38
N ALA A 44 -3.27 9.02 -3.81
CA ALA A 44 -2.80 8.23 -4.95
C ALA A 44 -2.91 9.08 -6.22
N VAL A 45 -1.81 9.23 -6.97
CA VAL A 45 -1.76 10.05 -8.19
C VAL A 45 -1.61 9.21 -9.45
N ALA A 46 -0.99 8.03 -9.33
CA ALA A 46 -0.85 7.08 -10.42
C ALA A 46 -0.67 5.66 -9.85
N GLU A 47 -1.03 4.66 -10.66
CA GLU A 47 -0.89 3.25 -10.31
C GLU A 47 -0.41 2.47 -11.53
N PHE A 48 0.42 1.47 -11.27
CA PHE A 48 0.84 0.48 -12.24
C PHE A 48 0.57 -0.91 -11.67
N SER A 49 -0.05 -1.77 -12.47
CA SER A 49 -0.12 -3.21 -12.25
C SER A 49 0.52 -3.88 -13.45
N ASN A 50 1.30 -4.95 -13.22
CA ASN A 50 1.75 -5.80 -14.32
C ASN A 50 0.66 -6.79 -14.78
N ASP A 51 -0.40 -6.99 -13.99
CA ASP A 51 -1.48 -7.96 -14.23
C ASP A 51 -1.01 -9.41 -14.46
N ILE A 52 0.17 -9.75 -13.95
CA ILE A 52 0.79 -11.07 -14.16
C ILE A 52 0.63 -11.94 -12.92
N GLY A 53 -0.55 -12.54 -12.74
CA GLY A 53 -0.80 -13.67 -11.83
C GLY A 53 -0.46 -13.47 -10.34
N GLU A 54 -1.08 -14.23 -9.44
CA GLU A 54 -0.97 -13.97 -7.99
C GLU A 54 0.47 -14.05 -7.44
N PHE A 55 1.31 -14.96 -7.95
CA PHE A 55 2.68 -15.11 -7.43
C PHE A 55 3.66 -14.05 -7.95
N THR A 56 3.38 -13.47 -9.12
CA THR A 56 4.26 -12.55 -9.86
C THR A 56 3.66 -11.16 -10.00
N GLU A 57 2.50 -10.92 -9.40
CA GLU A 57 1.81 -9.63 -9.36
C GLU A 57 2.74 -8.57 -8.77
N VAL A 58 2.86 -7.45 -9.48
CA VAL A 58 3.52 -6.24 -9.00
C VAL A 58 2.54 -5.11 -9.15
N ILE A 59 2.24 -4.45 -8.04
CA ILE A 59 1.43 -3.23 -8.01
C ILE A 59 2.29 -2.14 -7.40
N GLU A 60 2.42 -1.02 -8.10
CA GLU A 60 3.16 0.15 -7.68
C GLU A 60 2.24 1.37 -7.75
N THR A 61 1.95 1.96 -6.60
CA THR A 61 1.07 3.13 -6.49
C THR A 61 1.88 4.33 -6.03
N LEU A 62 1.96 5.35 -6.89
CA LEU A 62 2.62 6.62 -6.58
C LEU A 62 1.67 7.48 -5.76
N HIS A 63 2.14 7.93 -4.60
CA HIS A 63 1.38 8.74 -3.67
C HIS A 63 2.03 10.11 -3.49
N GLN A 64 1.18 11.13 -3.34
CA GLN A 64 1.56 12.48 -2.98
C GLN A 64 1.03 12.82 -1.57
N LYS A 65 1.92 13.21 -0.67
CA LYS A 65 1.57 13.74 0.65
C LYS A 65 0.96 15.13 0.51
N ARG A 66 0.22 15.57 1.53
CA ARG A 66 -0.32 16.95 1.60
C ARG A 66 0.75 18.04 1.48
N GLY A 67 1.98 17.76 1.93
CA GLY A 67 3.12 18.67 1.83
C GLY A 67 3.82 18.67 0.47
N GLY A 68 3.30 17.95 -0.53
CA GLY A 68 3.88 17.86 -1.88
C GLY A 68 4.97 16.80 -2.06
N GLU A 69 5.51 16.22 -0.99
CA GLU A 69 6.44 15.09 -1.06
C GLU A 69 5.79 13.83 -1.66
N PHE A 70 6.54 13.08 -2.45
CA PHE A 70 6.08 11.84 -3.09
C PHE A 70 6.68 10.60 -2.44
N PHE A 71 5.98 9.48 -2.59
CA PHE A 71 6.53 8.17 -2.28
C PHE A 71 5.82 7.08 -3.09
N LEU A 72 6.56 6.02 -3.40
CA LEU A 72 6.03 4.83 -4.03
C LEU A 72 5.64 3.82 -2.95
N HIS A 73 4.42 3.32 -3.03
CA HIS A 73 3.99 2.13 -2.32
C HIS A 73 4.03 0.97 -3.31
N CYS A 74 4.87 -0.03 -3.03
CA CYS A 74 4.99 -1.20 -3.87
C CYS A 74 4.44 -2.41 -3.12
N MET A 75 3.60 -3.17 -3.79
CA MET A 75 3.14 -4.48 -3.39
C MET A 75 3.63 -5.50 -4.41
N GLY A 76 3.99 -6.69 -3.95
CA GLY A 76 4.21 -7.77 -4.89
C GLY A 76 4.06 -9.15 -4.30
N GLY A 77 3.77 -10.08 -5.20
CA GLY A 77 3.60 -11.49 -4.90
C GLY A 77 4.89 -12.16 -4.40
N PRO A 78 4.78 -13.39 -3.86
CA PRO A 78 5.89 -14.18 -3.35
C PRO A 78 7.11 -14.30 -4.27
N ASN A 79 6.92 -14.29 -5.59
CA ASN A 79 7.97 -14.47 -6.59
C ASN A 79 8.41 -13.13 -7.21
N THR A 80 8.28 -12.03 -6.47
CA THR A 80 8.71 -10.69 -6.90
C THR A 80 9.80 -10.13 -6.00
N ILE A 81 10.42 -9.03 -6.45
CA ILE A 81 11.37 -8.25 -5.64
C ILE A 81 10.72 -7.69 -4.35
N TYR A 82 9.39 -7.54 -4.33
CA TYR A 82 8.64 -7.03 -3.19
C TYR A 82 8.12 -8.13 -2.27
N GLY A 83 8.24 -9.41 -2.65
CA GLY A 83 7.84 -10.52 -1.78
C GLY A 83 8.58 -10.48 -0.44
N GLU A 84 7.94 -10.98 0.61
CA GLU A 84 8.52 -10.99 1.97
C GLU A 84 8.78 -12.42 2.42
N PRO A 85 9.95 -12.75 2.99
CA PRO A 85 10.15 -14.02 3.67
C PRO A 85 9.13 -14.16 4.82
N ARG A 86 8.46 -15.30 4.89
CA ARG A 86 7.51 -15.63 5.97
C ARG A 86 7.95 -16.85 6.79
N GLY A 87 9.11 -17.41 6.46
CA GLY A 87 9.74 -18.52 7.14
C GLY A 87 11.00 -18.95 6.39
N GLU A 88 11.55 -20.11 6.73
CA GLU A 88 12.85 -20.57 6.23
C GLU A 88 12.85 -20.85 4.72
N ASN A 89 11.73 -21.34 4.16
CA ASN A 89 11.66 -21.77 2.76
C ASN A 89 10.43 -21.26 2.00
N TRP A 90 9.77 -20.20 2.47
CA TRP A 90 8.62 -19.65 1.77
C TRP A 90 8.52 -18.13 1.90
N ARG A 91 7.99 -17.53 0.84
CA ARG A 91 7.75 -16.09 0.73
C ARG A 91 6.26 -15.86 0.59
N GLY A 92 5.79 -14.77 1.17
CA GLY A 92 4.44 -14.27 1.01
C GLY A 92 4.43 -13.00 0.16
N TYR A 93 3.24 -12.43 -0.02
CA TYR A 93 3.11 -11.05 -0.44
C TYR A 93 3.90 -10.15 0.52
N GLY A 94 4.57 -9.17 -0.07
CA GLY A 94 5.29 -8.17 0.68
C GLY A 94 5.00 -6.77 0.15
N GLN A 95 5.38 -5.80 0.98
CA GLN A 95 5.10 -4.41 0.72
C GLN A 95 6.27 -3.52 1.10
N SER A 96 6.49 -2.47 0.32
CA SER A 96 7.55 -1.51 0.61
C SER A 96 7.09 -0.08 0.34
N ILE A 97 7.75 0.85 1.04
CA ILE A 97 7.63 2.28 0.78
C ILE A 97 9.00 2.79 0.39
N ARG A 98 9.06 3.49 -0.74
CA ARG A 98 10.23 4.23 -1.20
C ARG A 98 9.88 5.72 -1.27
N PRO A 99 10.49 6.57 -0.44
CA PRO A 99 10.43 8.02 -0.62
C PRO A 99 10.96 8.41 -1.99
N MET A 100 10.32 9.40 -2.64
CA MET A 100 10.73 9.87 -3.96
C MET A 100 10.87 11.39 -3.97
N THR A 101 11.85 11.86 -4.71
CA THR A 101 11.90 13.24 -5.17
C THR A 101 10.85 13.47 -6.28
N THR A 102 10.51 14.73 -6.55
CA THR A 102 9.59 15.08 -7.65
C THR A 102 10.09 14.54 -9.00
N ALA A 103 11.38 14.69 -9.28
CA ALA A 103 11.97 14.20 -10.53
C ALA A 103 11.88 12.67 -10.67
N GLU A 104 12.17 11.92 -9.60
CA GLU A 104 12.00 10.45 -9.62
C GLU A 104 10.53 10.05 -9.84
N ALA A 105 9.58 10.80 -9.27
CA ALA A 105 8.15 10.54 -9.41
C ALA A 105 7.67 10.77 -10.86
N GLU A 106 8.10 11.87 -11.48
CA GLU A 106 7.84 12.19 -12.88
C GLU A 106 8.46 11.15 -13.83
N GLU A 107 9.70 10.73 -13.57
CA GLU A 107 10.37 9.69 -14.35
C GLU A 107 9.65 8.34 -14.23
N TRP A 108 9.24 7.97 -13.02
CA TRP A 108 8.48 6.75 -12.79
C TRP A 108 7.14 6.77 -13.55
N GLU A 109 6.40 7.88 -13.47
CA GLU A 109 5.12 8.03 -14.17
C GLU A 109 5.30 7.92 -15.68
N LYS A 110 6.32 8.58 -16.24
CA LYS A 110 6.65 8.49 -17.66
C LYS A 110 6.99 7.06 -18.08
N ASN A 111 7.88 6.39 -17.36
CA ASN A 111 8.30 5.02 -17.68
C ASN A 111 7.13 4.02 -17.63
N ARG A 112 6.20 4.18 -16.69
CA ARG A 112 5.02 3.30 -16.58
C ARG A 112 3.95 3.65 -17.62
N SER A 113 3.75 4.93 -17.93
CA SER A 113 2.87 5.37 -19.01
C SER A 113 3.34 4.87 -20.38
N GLU A 114 4.65 4.90 -20.65
CA GLU A 114 5.24 4.33 -21.87
C GLU A 114 5.12 2.79 -21.92
N ALA A 115 5.19 2.11 -20.77
CA ALA A 115 4.95 0.67 -20.72
C ALA A 115 3.49 0.30 -21.06
N ILE A 116 2.52 1.11 -20.60
CA ILE A 116 1.10 0.95 -20.94
C ILE A 116 0.84 1.31 -22.41
N GLY A 117 1.46 2.39 -22.92
CA GLY A 117 1.32 2.84 -24.31
C GLY A 117 1.92 1.89 -25.35
N ASN A 118 2.85 1.01 -24.97
CA ASN A 118 3.40 -0.03 -25.85
C ASN A 118 2.54 -1.29 -25.94
N PHE A 119 1.42 -1.39 -25.22
CA PHE A 119 0.51 -2.53 -25.30
C PHE A 119 -0.54 -2.42 -26.43
N GLU A 120 -0.65 -1.26 -27.10
CA GLU A 120 -1.55 -1.06 -28.26
C GLU A 120 -0.88 -1.25 -29.63
N ARG A 121 0.28 -1.91 -29.70
CA ARG A 121 0.94 -2.19 -30.99
C ARG A 121 1.13 -3.68 -31.20
N PHE A 122 0.02 -4.36 -31.51
CA PHE A 122 0.00 -5.59 -32.29
C PHE A 122 -0.59 -5.29 -33.68
#